data_AF-A0A521ZN45-F1
#
_entry.id   AF-A0A521ZN45-F1
#
_cell.length_a   1.000
_cell.length_b   1.000
_cell.length_c   1.000
_cell.angle_alpha   90.00
_cell.angle_beta   90.00
_cell.angle_gamma   90.00
#
_symmetry.space_group_name_H-M   'P 1'
#
loop_
_entity.id
_entity.type
_entity.pdbx_description
1 polymer ?
#
loop_
_entity_poly.entity_id
_entity_poly.type
_entity_poly.pdbx_seq_one_letter_code
_entity_poly.pdbx_strand_id
1 'polypeptide(L)'
;MHLTRCKDQKSASLDEFYKEVSELDNYTNREGGKAMLDLIARLRALPNERHVFGLTSHHRLCLLATDTYRSPWFVIISALDKRNYFVEYLMPEHIAPWPHAYVKGEASSEEAAIQMIVAAIEKSEGWRLKPCRDA
;
A
#
# COMPACT_ATOMS: atom_id res chain seq x y z
N MET A 1 10.04 -4.10 -6.68
CA MET A 1 9.27 -4.54 -5.49
C MET A 1 8.39 -5.69 -5.97
N HIS A 2 8.38 -6.82 -5.28
CA HIS A 2 7.50 -7.92 -5.66
C HIS A 2 6.12 -7.72 -5.02
N LEU A 3 5.30 -6.86 -5.63
CA LEU A 3 3.94 -6.57 -5.19
C LEU A 3 2.93 -7.53 -5.83
N THR A 4 2.39 -8.44 -5.02
CA THR A 4 1.40 -9.45 -5.42
C THR A 4 0.09 -9.27 -4.66
N ARG A 5 -1.01 -9.80 -5.16
CA ARG A 5 -2.30 -9.78 -4.47
C ARG A 5 -2.24 -10.70 -3.25
N CYS A 6 -2.85 -10.27 -2.13
CA CYS A 6 -3.04 -11.11 -0.95
C CYS A 6 -3.89 -12.35 -1.30
N LYS A 7 -3.41 -13.55 -0.95
CA LYS A 7 -4.05 -14.84 -1.27
C LYS A 7 -5.48 -15.01 -0.74
N ASP A 8 -5.82 -14.25 0.30
CA ASP A 8 -7.15 -14.26 0.90
C ASP A 8 -8.19 -13.52 0.02
N GLN A 9 -7.75 -12.80 -1.02
CA GLN A 9 -8.60 -12.13 -2.00
C GLN A 9 -8.43 -12.72 -3.40
N LYS A 10 -9.16 -13.80 -3.68
CA LYS A 10 -9.01 -14.63 -4.89
C LYS A 10 -9.82 -14.19 -6.10
N SER A 11 -10.69 -13.20 -5.95
CA SER A 11 -11.65 -12.82 -6.99
C SER A 11 -11.02 -12.11 -8.19
N ALA A 12 -9.94 -11.35 -7.96
CA ALA A 12 -9.27 -10.55 -8.98
C ALA A 12 -7.83 -10.20 -8.54
N SER A 13 -6.95 -10.00 -9.52
CA SER A 13 -5.63 -9.37 -9.31
C SER A 13 -5.78 -7.91 -8.85
N LEU A 14 -4.66 -7.28 -8.46
CA LEU A 14 -4.67 -5.84 -8.15
C LEU A 14 -5.04 -5.00 -9.38
N ASP A 15 -4.50 -5.38 -10.53
CA ASP A 15 -4.69 -4.67 -11.80
C ASP A 15 -6.14 -4.78 -12.28
N GLU A 16 -6.73 -5.98 -12.24
CA GLU A 16 -8.15 -6.18 -12.56
C GLU A 16 -9.06 -5.38 -11.64
N PHE A 17 -8.82 -5.42 -10.33
CA PHE A 17 -9.60 -4.64 -9.36
C PHE A 17 -9.58 -3.15 -9.65
N TYR A 18 -8.40 -2.55 -9.87
CA TYR A 18 -8.31 -1.11 -10.13
C TYR A 18 -8.76 -0.71 -11.53
N LYS A 19 -8.70 -1.64 -12.50
CA LYS A 19 -9.33 -1.46 -13.81
C LYS A 19 -10.85 -1.36 -13.67
N GLU A 20 -11.49 -2.27 -12.93
CA GLU A 20 -12.93 -2.20 -12.66
C GLU A 20 -13.30 -0.88 -11.95
N VAL A 21 -12.52 -0.47 -10.94
CA VAL A 21 -12.72 0.82 -10.26
C VAL A 21 -12.60 1.99 -11.24
N SER A 22 -11.68 1.92 -12.20
CA SER A 22 -11.49 2.96 -13.22
C SER A 22 -12.65 3.06 -14.23
N GLU A 23 -13.49 2.03 -14.31
CA GLU A 23 -14.62 1.97 -15.24
C GLU A 23 -15.95 2.42 -14.57
N LEU A 24 -15.93 2.74 -13.27
CA LEU A 24 -17.09 3.25 -12.55
C LEU A 24 -17.47 4.68 -12.99
N ASP A 25 -18.77 4.99 -12.98
CA ASP A 25 -19.29 6.28 -13.45
C ASP A 25 -18.85 7.49 -12.62
N ASN A 26 -18.55 7.28 -11.34
CA ASN A 26 -18.10 8.34 -10.43
C ASN A 26 -16.69 8.82 -10.81
N TYR A 27 -16.53 10.11 -11.09
CA TYR A 27 -15.26 10.74 -11.45
C TYR A 27 -14.10 10.35 -10.52
N THR A 28 -14.31 10.42 -9.21
CA THR A 28 -13.28 10.10 -8.21
C THR A 28 -12.85 8.64 -8.28
N ASN A 29 -13.79 7.72 -8.50
CA ASN A 29 -13.45 6.31 -8.67
C ASN A 29 -12.69 6.09 -9.97
N ARG A 30 -13.16 6.68 -11.07
CA ARG A 30 -12.52 6.57 -12.37
C ARG A 30 -11.07 7.05 -12.36
N GLU A 31 -10.84 8.27 -11.89
CA GLU A 31 -9.51 8.87 -11.89
C GLU A 31 -8.62 8.28 -10.79
N GLY A 32 -9.19 7.96 -9.62
CA GLY A 32 -8.48 7.23 -8.57
C GLY A 32 -8.03 5.84 -9.02
N GLY A 33 -8.88 5.09 -9.74
CA GLY A 33 -8.55 3.79 -10.31
C GLY A 33 -7.37 3.86 -11.29
N LYS A 34 -7.38 4.82 -12.22
CA LYS A 34 -6.25 5.08 -13.13
C LYS A 34 -4.98 5.44 -12.39
N ALA A 35 -5.07 6.33 -11.39
CA ALA A 35 -3.92 6.75 -10.59
C ALA A 35 -3.31 5.58 -9.80
N MET A 36 -4.14 4.67 -9.28
CA MET A 36 -3.67 3.48 -8.58
C MET A 36 -3.04 2.45 -9.52
N LEU A 37 -3.54 2.27 -10.74
CA LEU A 37 -2.93 1.40 -11.76
C LEU A 37 -1.51 1.85 -12.10
N ASP A 38 -1.33 3.13 -12.40
CA ASP A 38 -0.02 3.70 -12.73
C ASP A 38 0.95 3.56 -11.55
N LEU A 39 0.46 3.85 -10.33
CA LEU A 39 1.23 3.70 -9.10
C LEU A 39 1.67 2.24 -8.86
N ILE A 40 0.78 1.26 -9.05
CA ILE A 40 1.10 -0.17 -8.88
C ILE A 40 2.18 -0.60 -9.87
N ALA A 41 2.06 -0.19 -11.15
CA ALA A 41 3.07 -0.48 -12.17
C ALA A 41 4.43 0.09 -11.76
N ARG A 42 4.45 1.33 -11.26
CA ARG A 42 5.67 2.01 -10.84
C ARG A 42 6.28 1.40 -9.58
N LEU A 43 5.47 0.99 -8.59
CA LEU A 43 5.94 0.27 -7.41
C LEU A 43 6.61 -1.05 -7.79
N ARG A 44 5.99 -1.82 -8.70
CA ARG A 44 6.57 -3.10 -9.19
C ARG A 44 7.91 -2.88 -9.89
N ALA A 45 8.05 -1.80 -10.65
CA ALA A 45 9.28 -1.44 -11.35
C ALA A 45 10.44 -0.98 -10.44
N LEU A 46 10.20 -0.70 -9.14
CA LEU A 46 11.27 -0.31 -8.22
C LEU A 46 12.31 -1.45 -8.07
N PRO A 47 13.63 -1.15 -8.04
CA PRO A 47 14.68 -2.13 -7.80
C PRO A 47 14.73 -2.53 -6.32
N ASN A 48 13.71 -3.27 -5.88
CA ASN A 48 13.53 -3.72 -4.50
C ASN A 48 13.03 -5.16 -4.52
N GLU A 49 13.76 -6.09 -3.89
CA GLU A 49 13.48 -7.53 -3.86
C GLU A 49 12.51 -7.94 -2.75
N ARG A 50 11.98 -6.99 -1.99
CA ARG A 50 11.02 -7.27 -0.92
C ARG A 50 9.70 -7.80 -1.51
N HIS A 51 9.22 -8.89 -0.91
CA HIS A 51 7.88 -9.40 -1.13
C HIS A 51 6.86 -8.57 -0.33
N VAL A 52 5.88 -8.03 -1.04
CA VAL A 52 4.83 -7.17 -0.50
C VAL A 52 3.48 -7.70 -0.98
N PHE A 53 2.54 -7.90 -0.07
CA PHE A 53 1.21 -8.39 -0.42
C PHE A 53 0.22 -7.22 -0.38
N GLY A 54 -0.52 -7.02 -1.47
CA GLY A 54 -1.54 -5.99 -1.62
C GLY A 54 -2.93 -6.54 -1.31
N LEU A 55 -3.60 -5.92 -0.35
CA LEU A 55 -5.00 -6.17 -0.01
C LEU A 55 -5.82 -4.93 -0.41
N THR A 56 -6.94 -5.11 -1.11
CA THR A 56 -7.82 -3.99 -1.46
C THR A 56 -9.02 -3.90 -0.51
N SER A 57 -9.31 -2.70 0.01
CA SER A 57 -10.47 -2.43 0.88
C SER A 57 -11.01 -1.03 0.60
N HIS A 58 -12.28 -0.92 0.18
CA HIS A 58 -12.93 0.36 -0.17
C HIS A 58 -12.07 1.26 -1.10
N HIS A 59 -11.59 0.70 -2.22
CA HIS A 59 -10.69 1.34 -3.20
C HIS A 59 -9.27 1.68 -2.70
N ARG A 60 -8.94 1.37 -1.44
CA ARG A 60 -7.59 1.54 -0.89
C ARG A 60 -6.74 0.30 -1.13
N LEU A 61 -5.43 0.50 -1.22
CA LEU A 61 -4.42 -0.55 -1.27
C LEU A 61 -3.70 -0.60 0.08
N CYS A 62 -3.86 -1.69 0.81
CA CYS A 62 -3.09 -1.98 2.02
C CYS A 62 -1.90 -2.86 1.64
N LEU A 63 -0.69 -2.48 2.06
CA LEU A 63 0.53 -3.26 1.89
C LEU A 63 0.82 -4.05 3.17
N LEU A 64 1.02 -5.36 3.00
CA LEU A 64 1.19 -6.33 4.06
C LEU A 64 2.54 -7.03 3.96
N ALA A 65 3.16 -7.31 5.10
CA ALA A 65 4.40 -8.07 5.19
C ALA A 65 4.20 -9.59 5.16
N THR A 66 2.98 -10.05 5.42
CA THR A 66 2.60 -11.47 5.38
C THR A 66 1.39 -11.62 4.48
N ASP A 67 1.34 -12.73 3.75
CA ASP A 67 0.27 -13.05 2.82
C ASP A 67 -1.01 -13.52 3.53
N THR A 68 -1.60 -12.63 4.32
CA THR A 68 -2.91 -12.80 4.96
C THR A 68 -3.49 -11.47 5.44
N TYR A 69 -4.81 -11.30 5.32
CA TYR A 69 -5.49 -10.09 5.81
C TYR A 69 -5.43 -9.92 7.34
N ARG A 70 -5.10 -10.99 8.08
CA ARG A 70 -4.98 -11.01 9.54
C ARG A 70 -3.67 -10.37 10.04
N SER A 71 -2.73 -10.09 9.14
CA SER A 71 -1.50 -9.39 9.48
C SER A 71 -1.79 -7.89 9.70
N PRO A 72 -0.93 -7.17 10.45
CA PRO A 72 -1.05 -5.72 10.57
C PRO A 72 -0.98 -5.03 9.21
N TRP A 73 -1.81 -3.99 9.03
CA TRP A 73 -1.82 -3.18 7.81
C TRP A 73 -0.80 -2.06 7.99
N PHE A 74 0.43 -2.30 7.54
CA PHE A 74 1.54 -1.40 7.81
C PHE A 74 1.51 -0.13 6.98
N VAL A 75 1.07 -0.21 5.72
CA VAL A 75 0.94 0.94 4.82
C VAL A 75 -0.41 0.88 4.12
N ILE A 76 -1.13 2.00 4.07
CA ILE A 76 -2.41 2.13 3.36
C ILE A 76 -2.29 3.27 2.37
N ILE A 77 -2.74 3.03 1.14
CA ILE A 77 -2.63 3.96 0.03
C ILE A 77 -4.03 4.19 -0.56
N SER A 78 -4.34 5.43 -0.90
CA SER A 78 -5.52 5.78 -1.70
C SER A 78 -5.21 6.96 -2.61
N ALA A 79 -5.99 7.11 -3.68
CA ALA A 79 -5.87 8.23 -4.59
C ALA A 79 -7.26 8.71 -5.02
N LEU A 80 -7.43 10.02 -5.17
CA LEU A 80 -8.61 10.61 -5.82
C LEU A 80 -8.35 10.82 -7.32
N ASP A 81 -7.10 11.15 -7.67
CA ASP A 81 -6.59 11.30 -9.04
C ASP A 81 -5.04 11.29 -9.01
N LYS A 82 -4.39 11.63 -10.13
CA LYS A 82 -2.92 11.68 -10.29
C LYS A 82 -2.21 12.81 -9.54
N ARG A 83 -2.95 13.67 -8.84
CA ARG A 83 -2.46 14.81 -8.06
C ARG A 83 -2.89 14.74 -6.60
N ASN A 84 -3.58 13.69 -6.19
CA ASN A 84 -4.16 13.59 -4.86
C ASN A 84 -3.98 12.15 -4.34
N TYR A 85 -2.78 11.86 -3.83
CA TYR A 85 -2.44 10.59 -3.19
C TYR A 85 -2.40 10.77 -1.67
N PHE A 86 -2.88 9.76 -0.96
CA PHE A 86 -2.84 9.70 0.51
C PHE A 86 -2.11 8.43 0.91
N VAL A 87 -1.09 8.59 1.74
CA VAL A 87 -0.27 7.49 2.26
C VAL A 87 -0.31 7.53 3.77
N GLU A 88 -0.70 6.41 4.36
CA GLU A 88 -0.77 6.20 5.80
C GLU A 88 0.18 5.07 6.18
N TYR A 89 0.85 5.17 7.34
CA TYR A 89 1.63 4.05 7.87
C TYR A 89 1.48 3.89 9.38
N LEU A 90 1.42 2.64 9.83
CA LEU A 90 1.35 2.27 11.24
C LEU A 90 2.71 2.50 11.91
N MET A 91 2.74 3.31 12.97
CA MET A 91 3.97 3.55 13.72
C MET A 91 4.40 2.29 14.49
N PRO A 92 5.71 1.98 14.55
CA PRO A 92 6.22 0.94 15.43
C PRO A 92 5.84 1.22 16.89
N GLU A 93 5.38 0.19 17.60
CA GLU A 93 4.86 0.32 18.98
C GLU A 93 5.84 1.01 19.93
N HIS A 94 7.15 0.76 19.76
CA HIS A 94 8.20 1.29 20.64
C HIS A 94 8.44 2.81 20.49
N ILE A 95 7.93 3.45 19.44
CA ILE A 95 7.97 4.92 19.27
C ILE A 95 6.58 5.55 19.16
N ALA A 96 5.52 4.74 19.15
CA ALA A 96 4.17 5.23 19.01
C ALA A 96 3.74 5.96 20.30
N PRO A 97 3.14 7.17 20.20
CA PRO A 97 2.66 7.90 21.38
C PRO A 97 1.48 7.22 22.09
N TRP A 98 0.74 6.36 21.37
CA TRP A 98 -0.32 5.49 21.89
C TRP A 98 -0.45 4.24 20.98
N PRO A 99 -1.08 3.16 21.47
CA PRO A 99 -1.30 1.96 20.67
C PRO A 99 -1.96 2.26 19.32
N HIS A 100 -1.42 1.68 18.26
CA HIS A 100 -1.92 1.82 16.89
C HIS A 100 -1.87 3.25 16.31
N ALA A 101 -1.02 4.14 16.85
CA ALA A 101 -0.76 5.43 16.21
C ALA A 101 -0.25 5.24 14.77
N TYR A 102 -0.70 6.11 13.86
CA TYR A 102 -0.30 6.11 12.46
C TYR A 102 0.07 7.52 12.02
N VAL A 103 0.92 7.59 11.00
CA VAL A 103 1.22 8.84 10.29
C VAL A 103 0.41 8.85 9.00
N LYS A 104 -0.11 10.03 8.64
CA LYS A 104 -0.77 10.28 7.36
C LYS A 104 -0.10 11.44 6.67
N GLY A 105 0.10 11.31 5.36
CA GLY A 105 0.51 12.42 4.53
C GLY A 105 -0.17 12.40 3.17
N GLU A 106 0.02 13.49 2.45
CA GLU A 106 -0.56 13.74 1.14
C GLU A 106 0.55 14.02 0.13
N ALA A 107 0.40 13.50 -1.08
CA ALA A 107 1.32 13.71 -2.18
C ALA A 107 0.58 14.24 -3.40
N SER A 108 1.12 15.33 -3.97
CA SER A 108 0.55 15.99 -5.14
C SER A 108 1.03 15.43 -6.49
N SER A 109 1.79 14.33 -6.45
CA SER A 109 2.32 13.64 -7.63
C SER A 109 2.63 12.18 -7.32
N GLU A 110 2.67 11.35 -8.37
CA GLU A 110 3.04 9.93 -8.25
C GLU A 110 4.45 9.74 -7.66
N GLU A 111 5.44 10.53 -8.11
CA GLU A 111 6.81 10.44 -7.63
C GLU A 111 6.91 10.74 -6.12
N ALA A 112 6.22 11.78 -5.65
CA ALA A 112 6.15 12.09 -4.22
C ALA A 112 5.44 10.97 -3.44
N ALA A 113 4.37 10.41 -3.98
CA ALA A 113 3.66 9.29 -3.37
C ALA A 113 4.56 8.05 -3.22
N ILE A 114 5.37 7.74 -4.23
CA ILE A 114 6.34 6.63 -4.19
C ILE A 114 7.37 6.85 -3.10
N GLN A 115 7.95 8.06 -3.01
CA GLN A 115 8.93 8.38 -1.97
C GLN A 115 8.32 8.20 -0.58
N MET A 116 7.08 8.65 -0.39
CA MET A 116 6.33 8.44 0.86
C MET A 116 6.06 6.97 1.15
N ILE A 117 5.68 6.17 0.15
CA ILE A 117 5.42 4.73 0.32
C ILE A 117 6.71 4.00 0.71
N VAL A 118 7.82 4.29 0.05
CA VAL A 118 9.13 3.70 0.40
C VAL A 118 9.50 4.08 1.84
N ALA A 119 9.37 5.35 2.22
CA ALA A 119 9.62 5.79 3.58
C ALA A 119 8.68 5.10 4.60
N ALA A 120 7.38 4.99 4.29
CA ALA A 120 6.38 4.30 5.10
C ALA A 120 6.71 2.82 5.32
N ILE A 121 7.15 2.11 4.28
CA ILE A 121 7.57 0.71 4.39
C ILE A 121 8.76 0.58 5.35
N GLU A 122 9.76 1.47 5.26
CA GLU A 122 10.94 1.42 6.14
C GLU A 122 10.61 1.84 7.58
N LYS A 123 9.79 2.89 7.75
CA LYS A 123 9.47 3.47 9.06
C LYS A 123 8.41 2.70 9.84
N SER A 124 7.55 1.93 9.18
CA SER A 124 6.61 1.04 9.86
C SER A 124 7.29 -0.21 10.44
N GLU A 125 8.51 -0.53 10.00
CA GLU A 125 9.30 -1.69 10.41
C GLU A 125 8.62 -3.06 10.18
N GLY A 126 7.49 -3.10 9.47
CA GLY A 126 6.70 -4.31 9.26
C GLY A 126 7.41 -5.40 8.46
N TRP A 127 8.41 -5.02 7.67
CA TRP A 127 9.23 -5.94 6.86
C TRP A 127 10.64 -6.15 7.41
N ARG A 128 10.93 -5.72 8.64
CA ARG A 128 12.18 -6.11 9.28
C ARG A 128 12.12 -7.61 9.57
N LEU A 129 13.11 -8.35 9.08
CA LEU A 129 13.35 -9.71 9.51
C LEU A 129 13.53 -9.66 11.03
N LYS A 130 12.66 -10.31 11.80
CA LYS A 130 12.97 -10.58 13.20
C LYS A 130 14.28 -11.38 13.19
N PRO A 131 15.33 -10.97 13.93
CA PRO A 131 16.46 -11.87 14.11
C PRO A 131 15.91 -13.17 14.66
N CYS A 132 16.32 -14.28 14.04
CA CYS A 132 16.04 -15.61 14.55
C CYS A 132 16.53 -15.59 16.00
N ARG A 133 15.61 -15.68 16.97
CA ARG A 133 16.02 -15.99 18.33
C ARG A 133 16.35 -17.47 18.28
N ASP A 134 17.63 -17.78 18.14
CA ASP A 134 18.12 -19.12 18.39
C ASP A 134 17.63 -19.51 19.79
N ALA A 135 16.79 -20.55 19.81
CA ALA A 135 16.24 -21.15 21.03
C ALA A 135 17.25 -22.13 21.63
#